data_AF-A0A3R7RL04-F1
#
_entry.id   AF-A0A3R7RL04-F1
#
_cell.length_a   1.000
_cell.length_b   1.000
_cell.length_c   1.000
_cell.angle_alpha   90.00
_cell.angle_beta   90.00
_cell.angle_gamma   90.00
#
_symmetry.space_group_name_H-M   'P 1'
#
loop_
_entity.id
_entity.type
_entity.pdbx_description
1 polymer ?
#
loop_
_entity_poly.entity_id
_entity_poly.type
_entity_poly.pdbx_seq_one_letter_code
_entity_poly.pdbx_strand_id
1 'polypeptide(L)' 'MNIQPKDPSYNHFAVSLVKSIFRIVAGGLLAWAGYMIWSANNFDANSGFLIMLSGTGFILAEALGIIEEIV' A
#
# COMPACT_ATOMS: atom_id res chain seq x y z
N MET A 1 -20.95 23.87 -6.21
CA MET A 1 -19.69 23.11 -6.13
C MET A 1 -19.09 23.14 -7.52
N ASN A 2 -17.96 23.81 -7.71
CA ASN A 2 -17.32 23.89 -9.02
C ASN A 2 -16.61 22.56 -9.27
N ILE A 3 -17.27 21.65 -9.97
CA ILE A 3 -16.73 20.32 -10.27
C ILE A 3 -15.73 20.54 -11.40
N GLN A 4 -14.46 20.58 -11.06
CA GLN A 4 -13.38 20.69 -12.04
C GLN A 4 -13.50 19.49 -12.99
N PRO A 5 -13.44 19.67 -14.32
CA PRO A 5 -13.56 18.55 -15.24
C PRO A 5 -12.45 17.55 -14.93
N LYS A 6 -12.84 16.34 -14.55
CA LYS A 6 -11.96 15.20 -14.29
C LYS A 6 -11.38 14.75 -15.63
N ASP A 7 -10.43 15.52 -16.14
CA ASP A 7 -9.51 15.08 -17.17
C ASP A 7 -8.16 14.84 -16.49
N PRO A 8 -7.93 13.65 -15.91
CA PRO A 8 -6.58 13.27 -15.53
C PRO A 8 -5.79 13.16 -16.83
N SER A 9 -5.09 14.23 -17.20
CA SER A 9 -4.07 14.13 -18.24
C SER A 9 -3.15 12.96 -17.90
N TYR A 10 -2.57 12.29 -18.90
CA TYR A 10 -1.65 11.16 -18.71
C TYR A 10 -0.56 11.40 -17.64
N ASN A 11 -0.16 12.66 -17.43
CA ASN A 11 0.79 13.06 -16.41
C ASN A 11 0.24 12.88 -14.97
N HIS A 12 -1.05 13.09 -14.73
CA HIS A 12 -1.67 12.88 -13.43
C HIS A 12 -1.70 11.40 -13.06
N PHE A 13 -2.11 10.55 -14.02
CA PHE A 13 -2.12 9.09 -13.87
C PHE A 13 -0.71 8.52 -13.64
N ALA A 14 0.30 9.01 -14.38
CA ALA A 14 1.68 8.58 -14.17
C ALA A 14 2.18 8.94 -12.76
N VAL A 15 1.84 10.13 -12.26
CA VAL A 15 2.22 10.57 -10.91
C VAL A 15 1.52 9.76 -9.82
N SER A 16 0.26 9.41 -9.97
CA SER A 16 -0.46 8.53 -9.02
C SER A 16 0.07 7.10 -9.04
N LEU A 17 0.42 6.56 -10.23
CA LEU A 17 1.06 5.26 -10.35
C LEU A 17 2.40 5.20 -9.61
N VAL A 18 3.27 6.20 -9.79
CA VAL A 18 4.56 6.27 -9.09
C VAL A 18 4.35 6.31 -7.57
N LYS A 19 3.42 7.14 -7.08
CA LYS A 19 3.07 7.18 -5.64
C LYS A 19 2.60 5.81 -5.14
N SER A 20 1.80 5.11 -5.93
CA SER A 20 1.30 3.79 -5.56
C SER A 20 2.42 2.76 -5.47
N ILE A 21 3.39 2.76 -6.39
CA ILE A 21 4.57 1.88 -6.32
C ILE A 21 5.31 2.06 -5.00
N PHE A 22 5.57 3.31 -4.58
CA PHE A 22 6.23 3.56 -3.29
C PHE A 22 5.43 3.03 -2.09
N ARG A 23 4.10 3.12 -2.14
CA ARG A 23 3.23 2.62 -1.07
C ARG A 23 3.14 1.09 -1.07
N ILE A 24 3.13 0.44 -2.23
CA ILE A 24 3.24 -1.03 -2.36
C ILE A 24 4.58 -1.51 -1.79
N VAL A 25 5.69 -0.86 -2.14
CA VAL A 25 7.02 -1.20 -1.61
C VAL A 25 7.06 -1.02 -0.09
N ALA A 26 6.54 0.08 0.44
CA ALA A 26 6.45 0.32 1.87
C ALA A 26 5.59 -0.74 2.59
N GLY A 27 4.43 -1.09 2.01
CA GLY A 27 3.56 -2.16 2.50
C GLY A 27 4.25 -3.52 2.49
N GLY A 28 5.01 -3.83 1.44
CA GLY A 28 5.79 -5.07 1.32
C GLY A 28 6.91 -5.16 2.35
N LEU A 29 7.65 -4.06 2.56
CA LEU A 29 8.68 -3.98 3.60
C LEU A 29 8.08 -4.15 5.00
N LEU A 30 6.93 -3.53 5.27
CA LEU A 30 6.23 -3.67 6.55
C LEU A 30 5.74 -5.11 6.75
N ALA A 31 5.18 -5.74 5.71
CA ALA A 31 4.73 -7.12 5.75
C ALA A 31 5.89 -8.08 6.04
N TRP A 32 7.02 -7.88 5.35
CA TRP A 32 8.24 -8.65 5.53
C TRP A 32 8.85 -8.48 6.92
N ALA A 33 8.89 -7.26 7.44
CA ALA A 33 9.35 -6.99 8.80
C ALA A 33 8.48 -7.72 9.84
N GLY A 34 7.16 -7.71 9.66
CA GLY A 34 6.22 -8.47 10.50
C GLY A 34 6.49 -9.98 10.46
N TYR A 35 6.72 -10.53 9.27
CA TYR A 35 7.09 -11.94 9.10
C TYR A 35 8.41 -12.30 9.81
N MET A 36 9.45 -11.46 9.68
CA MET A 36 10.72 -11.68 10.37
C MET A 36 10.56 -11.67 11.89
N ILE A 37 9.78 -10.73 12.43
CA ILE A 37 9.51 -10.64 13.87
C ILE A 37 8.73 -11.87 14.35
N TRP A 38 7.69 -12.27 13.62
CA TRP A 38 6.88 -13.44 13.92
C TRP A 38 7.71 -14.73 13.90
N SER A 39 8.52 -14.92 12.85
CA SER A 39 9.35 -16.11 12.67
C SER A 39 10.49 -16.20 13.70
N ALA A 40 11.05 -15.06 14.10
CA ALA A 40 12.19 -15.04 15.01
C ALA A 40 11.81 -15.34 16.47
N ASN A 41 10.52 -15.29 16.84
CA ASN A 41 10.01 -15.41 18.22
C ASN A 41 10.72 -14.49 19.23
N ASN A 42 11.42 -13.45 18.74
CA ASN A 42 12.19 -12.49 19.56
C ASN A 42 11.32 -11.38 20.14
N PHE A 43 10.06 -11.31 19.71
CA PHE A 43 9.05 -10.36 20.15
C PHE A 43 7.71 -11.10 20.27
N ASP A 44 6.68 -10.47 20.85
CA ASP A 44 5.34 -11.05 20.89
C ASP A 44 4.87 -11.45 19.49
N ALA A 45 4.63 -12.75 19.29
CA ALA A 45 4.24 -13.32 18.01
C ALA A 45 2.96 -12.67 17.46
N ASN A 46 2.04 -12.24 18.34
CA ASN A 46 0.83 -11.54 17.92
C ASN A 46 1.17 -10.19 17.28
N SER A 47 2.14 -9.47 17.84
CA SER A 47 2.61 -8.20 17.29
C SER A 47 3.25 -8.37 15.90
N GLY A 48 4.07 -9.41 15.70
CA GLY A 48 4.63 -9.73 14.38
C GLY A 48 3.57 -10.03 13.32
N PHE A 49 2.56 -10.83 13.70
CA PHE A 49 1.41 -11.12 12.84
C PHE A 49 0.61 -9.86 12.47
N LEU A 50 0.34 -8.97 13.43
CA LEU A 50 -0.39 -7.71 13.19
C LEU A 50 0.38 -6.76 12.27
N ILE A 51 1.71 -6.68 12.41
CA ILE A 51 2.57 -5.88 11.52
C ILE A 51 2.52 -6.47 10.09
N MET A 52 2.58 -7.80 9.96
CA MET A 52 2.49 -8.48 8.68
C MET A 52 1.16 -8.20 7.96
N LEU A 53 0.05 -8.28 8.72
CA LEU A 53 -1.29 -7.93 8.21
C LEU A 53 -1.39 -6.47 7.81
N SER A 54 -0.79 -5.55 8.58
CA SER A 54 -0.82 -4.12 8.27
C SER A 54 -0.13 -3.81 6.95
N GLY A 55 1.06 -4.38 6.72
CA GLY A 55 1.77 -4.24 5.44
C GLY A 55 0.98 -4.80 4.26
N THR A 56 0.38 -5.97 4.44
CA THR A 56 -0.48 -6.60 3.43
C THR A 56 -1.72 -5.75 3.14
N GLY A 57 -2.36 -5.20 4.18
CA GLY A 57 -3.52 -4.32 4.08
C GLY A 57 -3.22 -3.04 3.29
N PHE A 58 -2.05 -2.44 3.48
CA PHE A 58 -1.64 -1.28 2.66
C PHE A 58 -1.48 -1.63 1.18
N ILE A 59 -0.92 -2.80 0.85
CA ILE A 59 -0.82 -3.24 -0.56
C ILE A 59 -2.23 -3.41 -1.17
N LEU A 60 -3.17 -3.99 -0.42
CA LEU A 60 -4.56 -4.14 -0.88
C LEU A 60 -5.25 -2.77 -1.07
N ALA A 61 -5.05 -1.83 -0.14
CA ALA A 61 -5.57 -0.47 -0.27
C ALA A 61 -5.01 0.25 -1.51
N GLU A 62 -3.73 0.05 -1.82
CA GLU A 62 -3.12 0.59 -3.04
C GLU A 62 -3.64 -0.06 -4.31
N ALA A 63 -3.86 -1.38 -4.32
CA ALA A 63 -4.48 -2.05 -5.45
C ALA A 63 -5.87 -1.48 -5.73
N LEU A 64 -6.67 -1.22 -4.69
CA LEU A 64 -7.97 -0.54 -4.82
C LEU A 64 -7.81 0.89 -5.34
N GLY A 65 -6.83 1.66 -4.85
CA GLY A 65 -6.55 3.02 -5.31
C GLY A 65 -6.13 3.07 -6.78
N ILE A 66 -5.32 2.12 -7.25
CA ILE A 66 -4.97 2.00 -8.67
C ILE A 66 -6.21 1.69 -9.51
N ILE A 67 -7.07 0.76 -9.05
CA ILE A 67 -8.32 0.42 -9.76
C ILE A 67 -9.22 1.67 -9.89
N GLU A 68 -9.35 2.47 -8.82
CA GLU A 68 -10.13 3.72 -8.83
C GLU A 68 -9.55 4.77 -9.78
N GLU A 69 -8.24 4.77 -10.01
CA GLU A 69 -7.58 5.70 -10.93
C GLU A 69 -7.72 5.27 -12.41
N ILE A 70 -7.97 3.99 -12.69
CA ILE A 70 -8.15 3.44 -14.04
C ILE A 70 -9.62 3.52 -14.51
N VAL A 71 -10.59 3.51 -13.57
CA VAL A 71 -12.05 3.55 -13.83
C VAL A 71 -12.58 4.97 -13.94
#